data_AF-A0A090EWG9-F1
#
_entry.id   AF-A0A090EWG9-F1
#
_cell.length_a   1.000
_cell.length_b   1.000
_cell.length_c   1.000
_cell.angle_alpha   90.00
_cell.angle_beta   90.00
_cell.angle_gamma   90.00
#
_symmetry.space_group_name_H-M   'P 1'
#
loop_
_entity.id
_entity.type
_entity.pdbx_description
1 polymer ?
#
loop_
_entity_poly.entity_id
_entity_poly.type
_entity_poly.pdbx_seq_one_letter_code
_entity_poly.pdbx_strand_id
1 'polypeptide(L)'
;MTLRLEVRQLPLRDLSGFFPEYSAEQLIETYAIFGGVPYYLTLFDPYASLRENVINLLLKETGTLIDEPNILLQSELREPGIYASIVAAISEGLHSAGDIATRLQMPTTAVGQYIDRLERLHLVSSVRSLDAAEKSRNKRFVLTDRLMGFWHRFVRPNLTAINGGYGTETYDQYIQRRFPEYMRGAFEGVCSGPRSPSSRRGPGQSSPRSRQHLGPCRLRYRCRGPPPRRDVLLRRMQVALG
;
A
#
# COMPACT_ATOMS: atom_id res chain seq x y z
N MET A 1 8.00 2.76 -35.01
CA MET A 1 6.96 3.07 -34.00
C MET A 1 7.22 2.20 -32.78
N THR A 2 7.76 2.77 -31.71
CA THR A 2 7.94 2.05 -30.44
C THR A 2 6.61 2.07 -29.68
N LEU A 3 6.02 0.89 -29.50
CA LEU A 3 4.77 0.72 -28.77
C LEU A 3 5.09 0.83 -27.27
N ARG A 4 4.58 1.87 -26.61
CA ARG A 4 4.78 2.09 -25.17
C ARG A 4 3.74 1.29 -24.40
N LEU A 5 4.14 0.11 -23.91
CA LEU A 5 3.31 -0.70 -23.01
C LEU A 5 3.42 -0.14 -21.59
N GLU A 6 2.34 0.43 -21.05
CA GLU A 6 2.28 0.80 -19.64
C GLU A 6 1.99 -0.45 -18.80
N VAL A 7 3.05 -1.09 -18.29
CA VAL A 7 2.92 -2.20 -17.35
C VAL A 7 2.44 -1.65 -16.01
N ARG A 8 1.16 -1.85 -15.70
CA ARG A 8 0.59 -1.49 -14.40
C ARG A 8 1.01 -2.50 -13.33
N GLN A 9 1.00 -2.06 -12.07
CA GLN A 9 1.20 -2.96 -10.95
C GLN A 9 0.16 -4.08 -10.97
N LEU A 10 0.62 -5.31 -10.70
CA LEU A 10 -0.23 -6.47 -10.53
C LEU A 10 -1.18 -6.26 -9.36
N PRO A 11 -2.46 -6.65 -9.47
CA PRO A 11 -3.36 -6.62 -8.35
C PRO A 11 -3.03 -7.74 -7.36
N LEU A 12 -3.38 -7.54 -6.08
CA LEU A 12 -3.16 -8.51 -4.98
C LEU A 12 -3.54 -9.96 -5.34
N ARG A 13 -4.65 -10.16 -6.07
CA ARG A 13 -5.13 -11.49 -6.45
C ARG A 13 -4.15 -12.29 -7.33
N ASP A 14 -3.27 -11.61 -8.05
CA ASP A 14 -2.33 -12.23 -8.99
C ASP A 14 -1.00 -12.56 -8.29
N LEU A 15 -0.79 -12.14 -7.03
CA LEU A 15 0.41 -12.48 -6.24
C LEU A 15 0.46 -13.96 -5.83
N SER A 16 -0.69 -14.63 -5.73
CA SER A 16 -0.72 -16.08 -5.44
C SER A 16 -0.01 -16.91 -6.49
N GLY A 17 0.11 -16.41 -7.73
CA GLY A 17 0.90 -17.04 -8.78
C GLY A 17 2.41 -16.95 -8.57
N PHE A 18 2.88 -15.93 -7.83
CA PHE A 18 4.29 -15.78 -7.45
C PHE A 18 4.62 -16.54 -6.16
N PHE A 19 3.68 -16.61 -5.23
CA PHE A 19 3.87 -17.20 -3.91
C PHE A 19 2.76 -18.22 -3.58
N PRO A 20 2.77 -19.40 -4.21
CA PRO A 20 1.72 -20.41 -4.01
C PRO A 20 1.67 -20.95 -2.57
N GLU A 21 2.82 -20.96 -1.88
CA GLU A 21 2.95 -21.46 -0.50
C GLU A 21 2.59 -20.40 0.56
N TYR A 22 2.36 -19.15 0.17
CA TYR A 22 2.06 -18.09 1.12
C TYR A 22 0.61 -18.17 1.58
N SER A 23 0.42 -17.98 2.89
CA SER A 23 -0.91 -17.77 3.45
C SER A 23 -1.53 -16.46 2.94
N ALA A 24 -2.86 -16.34 3.04
CA ALA A 24 -3.54 -15.09 2.67
C ALA A 24 -3.01 -13.88 3.45
N GLU A 25 -2.64 -14.04 4.71
CA GLU A 25 -2.02 -12.97 5.52
C GLU A 25 -0.69 -12.54 4.89
N GLN A 26 0.22 -13.49 4.61
CA GLN A 26 1.51 -13.21 4.01
C GLN A 26 1.41 -12.57 2.62
N LEU A 27 0.44 -12.97 1.79
CA LEU A 27 0.20 -12.33 0.49
C LEU A 27 -0.18 -10.85 0.65
N ILE A 28 -1.03 -10.54 1.64
CA ILE A 28 -1.45 -9.17 1.89
C ILE A 28 -0.31 -8.34 2.48
N GLU A 29 0.47 -8.90 3.41
CA GLU A 29 1.66 -8.24 3.94
C GLU A 29 2.68 -7.96 2.84
N THR A 30 2.92 -8.93 1.96
CA THR A 30 3.80 -8.79 0.80
C THR A 30 3.32 -7.67 -0.12
N TYR A 31 2.03 -7.64 -0.45
CA TYR A 31 1.45 -6.57 -1.26
C TYR A 31 1.49 -5.20 -0.57
N ALA A 32 1.33 -5.15 0.74
CA ALA A 32 1.39 -3.91 1.50
C ALA A 32 2.81 -3.32 1.52
N ILE A 33 3.84 -4.17 1.49
CA ILE A 33 5.26 -3.76 1.50
C ILE A 33 5.74 -3.47 0.06
N PHE A 34 5.62 -4.44 -0.85
CA PHE A 34 6.22 -4.37 -2.19
C PHE A 34 5.24 -3.93 -3.29
N GLY A 35 3.95 -3.92 -3.01
CA GLY A 35 2.93 -3.64 -4.02
C GLY A 35 2.82 -4.76 -5.05
N GLY A 36 2.45 -4.37 -6.26
CA GLY A 36 2.26 -5.29 -7.38
C GLY A 36 3.36 -5.23 -8.45
N VAL A 37 4.51 -4.63 -8.17
CA VAL A 37 5.55 -4.44 -9.19
C VAL A 37 6.24 -5.78 -9.44
N PRO A 38 6.12 -6.39 -10.66
CA PRO A 38 6.65 -7.73 -10.91
C PRO A 38 8.15 -7.86 -10.62
N TYR A 39 8.93 -6.83 -10.97
CA TYR A 39 10.37 -6.79 -10.71
C TYR A 39 10.69 -7.01 -9.23
N TYR A 40 10.01 -6.32 -8.30
CA TYR A 40 10.26 -6.51 -6.86
C TYR A 40 9.90 -7.92 -6.41
N LEU A 41 8.81 -8.49 -6.93
CA LEU A 41 8.36 -9.84 -6.56
C LEU A 41 9.32 -10.93 -7.05
N THR A 42 10.01 -10.72 -8.18
CA THR A 42 11.00 -11.67 -8.71
C THR A 42 12.31 -11.72 -7.92
N LEU A 43 12.58 -10.73 -7.06
CA LEU A 43 13.79 -10.69 -6.24
C LEU A 43 13.70 -11.57 -4.98
N PHE A 44 12.53 -12.14 -4.70
CA PHE A 44 12.31 -12.96 -3.52
C PHE A 44 13.04 -14.30 -3.63
N ASP A 45 13.65 -14.72 -2.53
CA ASP A 45 14.09 -16.09 -2.35
C ASP A 45 12.89 -16.96 -1.94
N PRO A 46 12.49 -17.96 -2.76
CA PRO A 46 11.35 -18.83 -2.47
C PRO A 46 11.58 -19.74 -1.25
N TYR A 47 12.83 -19.93 -0.82
CA TYR A 47 13.17 -20.74 0.36
C TYR A 47 13.25 -19.92 1.65
N ALA A 48 13.17 -18.59 1.55
CA ALA A 48 13.20 -17.69 2.69
C ALA A 48 11.79 -17.28 3.11
N SER A 49 11.60 -17.06 4.41
CA SER A 49 10.37 -16.46 4.93
C SER A 49 10.18 -15.03 4.43
N LEU A 50 8.94 -14.51 4.49
CA LEU A 50 8.66 -13.09 4.17
C LEU A 50 9.55 -12.13 4.98
N ARG A 51 9.75 -12.42 6.27
CA ARG A 51 10.64 -11.64 7.14
C ARG A 51 12.07 -11.60 6.59
N GLU A 52 12.62 -12.77 6.25
CA GLU A 52 13.99 -12.86 5.73
C GLU A 52 14.11 -12.15 4.38
N ASN A 53 13.13 -12.28 3.50
CA ASN A 53 13.07 -11.55 2.23
C ASN A 53 13.05 -10.03 2.45
N VAL A 54 12.23 -9.52 3.37
CA VAL A 54 12.21 -8.09 3.71
C VAL A 54 13.58 -7.63 4.23
N ILE A 55 14.18 -8.39 5.15
CA ILE A 55 15.49 -8.04 5.69
C ILE A 55 16.56 -8.03 4.60
N ASN A 56 16.61 -9.08 3.77
CA ASN A 56 17.61 -9.25 2.73
C ASN A 56 17.50 -8.19 1.63
N LEU A 57 16.28 -7.81 1.25
CA LEU A 57 16.04 -6.88 0.15
C LEU A 57 16.10 -5.41 0.57
N LEU A 58 15.65 -5.08 1.79
CA LEU A 58 15.42 -3.69 2.22
C LEU A 58 16.22 -3.27 3.45
N LEU A 59 16.68 -4.21 4.29
CA LEU A 59 17.30 -3.92 5.59
C LEU A 59 18.72 -4.46 5.67
N LYS A 60 19.41 -4.54 4.54
CA LYS A 60 20.84 -4.82 4.45
C LYS A 60 21.48 -3.82 3.51
N GLU A 61 22.72 -3.42 3.81
CA GLU A 61 23.52 -2.56 2.92
C GLU A 61 23.61 -3.13 1.51
N THR A 62 23.72 -4.46 1.38
CA THR A 62 23.77 -5.17 0.09
C THR A 62 22.38 -5.48 -0.50
N GLY A 63 21.31 -5.01 0.15
CA GLY A 63 19.94 -5.29 -0.29
C GLY A 63 19.62 -4.57 -1.59
N THR A 64 19.08 -5.30 -2.57
CA THR A 64 18.83 -4.76 -3.91
C THR A 64 17.86 -3.58 -3.94
N LEU A 65 16.94 -3.49 -2.96
CA LEU A 65 15.90 -2.47 -2.90
C LEU A 65 16.16 -1.39 -1.83
N ILE A 66 17.31 -1.42 -1.14
CA ILE A 66 17.59 -0.48 -0.04
C ILE A 66 17.61 0.98 -0.51
N ASP A 67 18.10 1.25 -1.71
CA ASP A 67 18.19 2.60 -2.27
C ASP A 67 17.22 2.86 -3.43
N GLU A 68 16.42 1.87 -3.82
CA GLU A 68 15.52 1.96 -4.99
C GLU A 68 14.61 3.21 -4.94
N PRO A 69 13.92 3.52 -3.82
CA PRO A 69 13.14 4.76 -3.69
C PRO A 69 13.95 6.05 -3.88
N ASN A 70 15.19 6.10 -3.38
CA ASN A 70 16.06 7.27 -3.55
C ASN A 70 16.49 7.42 -5.02
N ILE A 71 16.90 6.31 -5.66
CA ILE A 71 17.32 6.27 -7.06
C ILE A 71 16.19 6.75 -7.97
N LEU A 72 14.97 6.29 -7.72
CA LEU A 72 13.78 6.71 -8.47
C LEU A 72 13.53 8.22 -8.34
N LEU A 73 13.60 8.78 -7.12
CA LEU A 73 13.40 10.21 -6.93
C LEU A 73 14.52 11.05 -7.57
N GLN A 74 15.77 10.60 -7.48
CA GLN A 74 16.93 11.33 -8.03
C GLN A 74 16.95 11.32 -9.57
N SER A 75 16.49 10.24 -10.20
CA SER A 75 16.45 10.13 -11.67
C SER A 75 15.33 10.96 -12.29
N GLU A 76 14.18 11.07 -11.64
CA GLU A 76 13.00 11.75 -12.19
C GLU A 76 12.87 13.23 -11.76
N LEU A 77 13.54 13.65 -10.67
CA LEU A 77 13.31 14.93 -10.01
C LEU A 77 14.61 15.70 -9.75
N ARG A 78 14.59 17.01 -10.04
CA ARG A 78 15.75 17.90 -9.84
C ARG A 78 16.07 18.22 -8.37
N GLU A 79 15.07 18.17 -7.49
CA GLU A 79 15.21 18.56 -6.07
C GLU A 79 14.67 17.45 -5.15
N PRO A 80 15.27 16.24 -5.17
CA PRO A 80 14.69 15.04 -4.58
C PRO A 80 14.42 15.16 -3.07
N GLY A 81 15.17 16.01 -2.34
CA GLY A 81 15.01 16.17 -0.89
C GLY A 81 13.62 16.68 -0.46
N ILE A 82 13.04 17.63 -1.19
CA ILE A 82 11.70 18.17 -0.85
C ILE A 82 10.63 17.12 -1.18
N TYR A 83 10.72 16.47 -2.33
CA TYR A 83 9.80 15.38 -2.71
C TYR A 83 9.86 14.23 -1.72
N ALA A 84 11.06 13.78 -1.34
CA ALA A 84 11.28 12.76 -0.32
C ALA A 84 10.64 13.15 1.03
N SER A 85 10.69 14.43 1.40
CA SER A 85 10.09 14.92 2.65
C SER A 85 8.56 14.93 2.59
N ILE A 86 7.97 15.25 1.44
CA ILE A 86 6.52 15.18 1.21
C ILE A 86 6.05 13.73 1.24
N VAL A 87 6.75 12.83 0.54
CA VAL A 87 6.44 11.40 0.53
C VAL A 87 6.54 10.81 1.94
N ALA A 88 7.57 11.18 2.70
CA ALA A 88 7.71 10.79 4.11
C ALA A 88 6.51 11.24 4.95
N ALA A 89 6.10 12.51 4.84
CA ALA A 89 4.94 13.03 5.54
C ALA A 89 3.65 12.24 5.22
N ILE A 90 3.43 11.90 3.95
CA ILE A 90 2.27 11.09 3.54
C ILE A 90 2.38 9.65 4.09
N SER A 91 3.57 9.05 4.11
CA SER A 91 3.80 7.71 4.67
C SER A 91 3.55 7.60 6.18
N GLU A 92 3.71 8.72 6.89
CA GLU A 92 3.40 8.88 8.31
C GLU A 92 1.89 9.05 8.59
N GLY A 93 1.07 9.25 7.56
CA GLY A 93 -0.39 9.41 7.67
C GLY A 93 -0.89 10.84 7.52
N LEU A 94 -0.06 11.78 7.06
CA LEU A 94 -0.49 13.14 6.76
C LEU A 94 -1.10 13.19 5.35
N HIS A 95 -2.42 13.23 5.29
CA HIS A 95 -3.17 13.14 4.03
C HIS A 95 -3.63 14.50 3.49
N SER A 96 -3.47 15.60 4.22
CA SER A 96 -3.90 16.95 3.80
C SER A 96 -2.72 17.82 3.39
N ALA A 97 -2.92 18.67 2.36
CA ALA A 97 -1.91 19.64 1.93
C ALA A 97 -1.59 20.65 3.05
N GLY A 98 -2.57 20.98 3.89
CA GLY A 98 -2.38 21.85 5.05
C GLY A 98 -1.44 21.21 6.07
N ASP A 99 -1.70 19.95 6.45
CA ASP A 99 -0.90 19.24 7.44
C ASP A 99 0.55 19.04 6.96
N ILE A 100 0.72 18.70 5.68
CA ILE A 100 2.04 18.57 5.05
C ILE A 100 2.77 19.92 5.03
N ALA A 101 2.08 21.00 4.66
CA ALA A 101 2.63 22.36 4.64
C ALA A 101 3.10 22.80 6.04
N THR A 102 2.29 22.57 7.07
CA THR A 102 2.66 22.85 8.46
C THR A 102 3.87 22.02 8.89
N ARG A 103 3.89 20.72 8.58
CA ARG A 103 4.98 19.80 8.95
C ARG A 103 6.32 20.17 8.31
N LEU A 104 6.30 20.64 7.07
CA LEU A 104 7.49 21.02 6.30
C LEU A 104 7.83 22.50 6.43
N GLN A 105 7.01 23.29 7.14
CA GLN A 105 7.15 24.75 7.25
C GLN A 105 7.21 25.44 5.88
N MET A 106 6.34 25.01 4.96
CA MET A 106 6.28 25.50 3.59
C MET A 106 4.90 26.10 3.30
N PRO A 107 4.78 27.04 2.34
CA PRO A 107 3.48 27.49 1.86
C PRO A 107 2.67 26.34 1.26
N THR A 108 1.38 26.24 1.57
CA THR A 108 0.48 25.22 0.99
C THR A 108 0.46 25.25 -0.54
N THR A 109 0.65 26.42 -1.15
CA THR A 109 0.76 26.57 -2.60
C THR A 109 2.00 25.87 -3.18
N ALA A 110 3.15 25.96 -2.50
CA ALA A 110 4.37 25.28 -2.90
C ALA A 110 4.19 23.76 -2.78
N VAL A 111 3.65 23.27 -1.66
CA VAL A 111 3.33 21.86 -1.47
C VAL A 111 2.41 21.32 -2.58
N GLY A 112 1.41 22.09 -2.98
CA GLY A 112 0.54 21.74 -4.12
C GLY A 112 1.32 21.49 -5.41
N GLN A 113 2.27 22.35 -5.76
CA GLN A 113 3.09 22.19 -6.98
C GLN A 113 3.96 20.92 -6.95
N TYR A 114 4.54 20.60 -5.79
CA TYR A 114 5.31 19.39 -5.61
C TYR A 114 4.43 18.13 -5.72
N ILE A 115 3.26 18.14 -5.09
CA ILE A 115 2.29 17.05 -5.18
C ILE A 115 1.82 16.86 -6.62
N ASP A 116 1.49 17.93 -7.34
CA ASP A 116 1.06 17.83 -8.74
C ASP A 116 2.14 17.15 -9.61
N ARG A 117 3.42 17.35 -9.30
CA ARG A 117 4.51 16.65 -10.00
C ARG A 117 4.60 15.17 -9.58
N LEU A 118 4.42 14.85 -8.30
CA LEU A 118 4.38 13.47 -7.83
C LEU A 118 3.18 12.70 -8.40
N GLU A 119 2.04 13.37 -8.62
CA GLU A 119 0.87 12.80 -9.30
C GLU A 119 1.16 12.47 -10.77
N ARG A 120 1.89 13.35 -11.48
CA ARG A 120 2.32 13.09 -12.86
C ARG A 120 3.28 11.91 -12.99
N LEU A 121 4.05 11.62 -11.93
CA LEU A 121 4.91 10.43 -11.85
C LEU A 121 4.18 9.20 -11.32
N HIS A 122 2.88 9.29 -11.07
CA HIS A 122 2.06 8.22 -10.47
C HIS A 122 2.57 7.72 -9.10
N LEU A 123 3.35 8.52 -8.38
CA LEU A 123 3.84 8.19 -7.04
C LEU A 123 2.81 8.52 -5.95
N VAL A 124 2.02 9.58 -6.18
CA VAL A 124 0.95 10.05 -5.30
C VAL A 124 -0.36 10.10 -6.10
N SER A 125 -1.49 9.88 -5.42
CA SER A 125 -2.82 10.12 -5.96
C SER A 125 -3.63 10.98 -4.99
N SER A 126 -4.35 11.98 -5.50
CA SER A 126 -5.38 12.68 -4.74
C SER A 126 -6.74 11.99 -4.85
N VAL A 127 -7.29 11.64 -3.70
CA VAL A 127 -8.64 11.08 -3.55
C VAL A 127 -9.53 12.16 -2.94
N ARG A 128 -10.71 12.38 -3.53
CA ARG A 128 -11.73 13.25 -2.93
C ARG A 128 -12.43 12.49 -1.82
N SER A 129 -12.58 13.11 -0.65
CA SER A 129 -13.37 12.52 0.43
C SER A 129 -14.83 12.35 -0.02
N LEU A 130 -15.43 11.17 0.20
CA LEU A 130 -16.80 10.86 -0.24
C LEU A 130 -17.88 11.75 0.43
N ASP A 131 -17.56 12.34 1.58
CA ASP A 131 -18.46 13.20 2.36
C ASP A 131 -18.35 14.70 2.02
N ALA A 132 -17.60 15.07 0.99
CA ALA A 132 -17.36 16.46 0.61
C ALA A 132 -18.38 16.96 -0.42
N ALA A 133 -19.02 18.10 -0.16
CA ALA A 133 -19.78 18.85 -1.17
C ALA A 133 -18.92 19.12 -2.43
N GLU A 134 -19.51 19.24 -3.62
CA GLU A 134 -18.80 19.41 -4.91
C GLU A 134 -17.72 20.52 -4.92
N LYS A 135 -17.82 21.52 -4.03
CA LYS A 135 -16.91 22.65 -3.86
C LYS A 135 -15.84 22.49 -2.75
N SER A 136 -15.83 21.38 -2.02
CA SER A 136 -14.90 21.19 -0.90
C SER A 136 -13.48 20.90 -1.40
N ARG A 137 -12.51 21.67 -0.90
CA ARG A 137 -11.06 21.52 -1.15
C ARG A 137 -10.43 20.31 -0.43
N ASN A 138 -11.24 19.40 0.11
CA ASN A 138 -10.77 18.32 0.97
C ASN A 138 -10.24 17.13 0.16
N LYS A 139 -9.12 17.36 -0.54
CA LYS A 139 -8.33 16.32 -1.20
C LYS A 139 -7.50 15.58 -0.14
N ARG A 140 -7.51 14.25 -0.19
CA ARG A 140 -6.61 13.39 0.58
C ARG A 140 -5.54 12.81 -0.33
N PHE A 141 -4.28 12.92 0.06
CA PHE A 141 -3.15 12.39 -0.69
C PHE A 141 -2.79 11.00 -0.18
N VAL A 142 -2.62 10.07 -1.10
CA VAL A 142 -2.27 8.67 -0.83
C VAL A 142 -1.10 8.28 -1.72
N LEU A 143 -0.16 7.51 -1.18
CA LEU A 143 0.93 6.93 -1.97
C LEU A 143 0.39 5.79 -2.84
N THR A 144 0.68 5.86 -4.12
CA THR A 144 0.33 4.79 -5.07
C THR A 144 1.35 3.66 -5.00
N ASP A 145 2.63 4.00 -4.85
CA ASP A 145 3.71 3.05 -4.68
C ASP A 145 3.81 2.59 -3.21
N ARG A 146 3.59 1.30 -3.00
CA ARG A 146 3.62 0.67 -1.67
C ARG A 146 5.03 0.56 -1.10
N LEU A 147 6.01 0.24 -1.94
CA LEU A 147 7.42 0.14 -1.55
C LEU A 147 7.91 1.49 -1.05
N MET A 148 7.62 2.55 -1.79
CA MET A 148 7.94 3.92 -1.42
C MET A 148 7.37 4.28 -0.04
N GLY A 149 6.11 3.92 0.22
CA GLY A 149 5.46 4.17 1.51
C GLY A 149 6.05 3.38 2.66
N PHE A 150 6.36 2.10 2.46
CA PHE A 150 7.03 1.27 3.48
C PHE A 150 8.43 1.80 3.77
N TRP A 151 9.19 2.09 2.71
CA TRP A 151 10.57 2.53 2.81
C TRP A 151 10.73 3.85 3.54
N HIS A 152 9.91 4.86 3.19
CA HIS A 152 9.98 6.17 3.85
C HIS A 152 9.58 6.10 5.33
N ARG A 153 8.67 5.19 5.70
CA ARG A 153 8.20 5.03 7.06
C ARG A 153 9.17 4.25 7.95
N PHE A 154 9.82 3.22 7.40
CA PHE A 154 10.57 2.25 8.21
C PHE A 154 12.06 2.15 7.86
N VAL A 155 12.42 2.21 6.58
CA VAL A 155 13.80 2.02 6.13
C VAL A 155 14.57 3.32 6.27
N ARG A 156 14.07 4.41 5.67
CA ARG A 156 14.73 5.72 5.65
C ARG A 156 15.15 6.23 7.03
N PRO A 157 14.30 6.18 8.08
CA PRO A 157 14.70 6.66 9.41
C PRO A 157 15.79 5.81 10.07
N ASN A 158 15.97 4.56 9.62
CA ASN A 158 16.89 3.58 10.22
C ASN A 158 18.07 3.22 9.31
N LEU A 159 18.31 3.95 8.21
CA LEU A 159 19.39 3.65 7.25
C LEU A 159 20.76 3.54 7.91
N THR A 160 21.08 4.42 8.86
CA THR A 160 22.37 4.37 9.58
C THR A 160 22.54 3.05 10.35
N ALA A 161 21.48 2.56 11.01
CA ALA A 161 21.53 1.30 11.75
C ALA A 161 21.60 0.10 10.79
N ILE A 162 20.84 0.14 9.70
CA ILE A 162 20.82 -0.88 8.65
C ILE A 162 22.20 -1.03 8.00
N ASN A 163 22.83 0.08 7.62
CA ASN A 163 24.18 0.09 7.05
C ASN A 163 25.24 -0.34 8.07
N GLY A 164 24.97 -0.17 9.36
CA GLY A 164 25.79 -0.72 10.44
C GLY A 164 25.60 -2.22 10.70
N GLY A 165 24.77 -2.92 9.91
CA GLY A 165 24.50 -4.35 10.04
C GLY A 165 23.35 -4.72 10.99
N TYR A 166 22.67 -3.75 11.60
CA TYR A 166 21.58 -3.97 12.58
C TYR A 166 20.19 -4.11 11.92
N GLY A 167 20.14 -4.64 10.70
CA GLY A 167 18.92 -4.78 9.92
C GLY A 167 17.90 -5.73 10.54
N THR A 168 18.38 -6.85 11.08
CA THR A 168 17.56 -7.87 11.73
C THR A 168 16.90 -7.32 12.99
N GLU A 169 17.67 -6.62 13.82
CA GLU A 169 17.21 -5.97 15.05
C GLU A 169 16.22 -4.85 14.73
N THR A 170 16.48 -4.08 13.67
CA THR A 170 15.56 -3.05 13.19
C THR A 170 14.22 -3.66 12.81
N TYR A 171 14.21 -4.81 12.13
CA TYR A 171 12.97 -5.50 11.80
C TYR A 171 12.22 -5.96 13.06
N ASP A 172 12.88 -6.71 13.93
CA ASP A 172 12.23 -7.38 15.07
C ASP A 172 11.78 -6.40 16.16
N GLN A 173 12.61 -5.39 16.44
CA GLN A 173 12.37 -4.48 17.56
C GLN A 173 11.54 -3.26 17.17
N TYR A 174 11.63 -2.80 15.91
CA TYR A 174 10.98 -1.59 15.46
C TYR A 174 9.85 -1.86 14.45
N ILE A 175 10.15 -2.51 13.33
CA ILE A 175 9.18 -2.68 12.23
C ILE A 175 8.05 -3.60 12.66
N GLN A 176 8.35 -4.80 13.16
CA GLN A 176 7.36 -5.80 13.52
C GLN A 176 6.33 -5.28 14.53
N ARG A 177 6.75 -4.44 15.49
CA ARG A 177 5.87 -3.86 16.51
C ARG A 177 4.90 -2.82 15.93
N ARG A 178 5.34 -2.06 14.94
CA ARG A 178 4.57 -0.97 14.30
C ARG A 178 3.85 -1.42 13.03
N PHE A 179 4.16 -2.62 12.55
CA PHE A 179 3.59 -3.18 11.34
C PHE A 179 2.05 -3.28 11.36
N PRO A 180 1.38 -3.69 12.46
CA PRO A 180 -0.09 -3.72 12.49
C PRO A 180 -0.75 -2.34 12.28
N GLU A 181 -0.11 -1.27 12.77
CA GLU A 181 -0.57 0.11 12.58
C GLU A 181 -0.42 0.53 11.12
N TYR A 182 0.70 0.18 10.49
CA TYR A 182 0.94 0.43 9.07
C TYR A 182 -0.05 -0.32 8.18
N MET A 183 -0.32 -1.59 8.49
CA MET A 183 -1.28 -2.42 7.74
C MET A 183 -2.68 -1.78 7.73
N ARG A 184 -3.12 -1.16 8.83
CA ARG A 184 -4.42 -0.47 8.88
C ARG A 184 -4.57 0.57 7.76
N GLY A 185 -3.56 1.41 7.54
CA GLY A 185 -3.57 2.41 6.47
C GLY A 185 -3.43 1.77 5.07
N ALA A 186 -2.61 0.74 4.94
CA ALA A 186 -2.43 0.02 3.68
C ALA A 186 -3.73 -0.67 3.20
N PHE A 187 -4.55 -1.19 4.12
CA PHE A 187 -5.81 -1.88 3.85
C PHE A 187 -6.93 -0.96 3.35
N GLU A 188 -7.02 0.28 3.83
CA GLU A 188 -8.02 1.23 3.33
C GLU A 188 -7.86 1.43 1.81
N GLY A 189 -6.63 1.46 1.31
CA GLY A 189 -6.33 1.52 -0.12
C GLY A 189 -6.60 0.22 -0.91
N VAL A 190 -6.47 -0.95 -0.29
CA VAL A 190 -6.77 -2.24 -0.97
C VAL A 190 -8.28 -2.45 -1.10
N CYS A 191 -9.04 -2.19 -0.03
CA CYS A 191 -10.49 -2.38 -0.01
C CYS A 191 -11.27 -1.34 -0.82
N SER A 192 -10.67 -0.19 -1.11
CA SER A 192 -11.25 0.88 -1.94
C SER A 192 -10.90 0.79 -3.42
N GLY A 193 -10.03 -0.15 -3.81
CA GLY A 193 -9.70 -0.40 -5.22
C GLY A 193 -10.93 -0.80 -6.05
N PRO A 194 -10.89 -0.63 -7.39
CA PRO A 194 -12.00 -1.05 -8.25
C PRO A 194 -12.25 -2.54 -8.01
N ARG A 195 -13.46 -2.87 -7.51
CA ARG A 195 -13.93 -4.26 -7.51
C ARG A 195 -13.81 -4.74 -8.94
N SER A 196 -13.01 -5.78 -9.18
CA SER A 196 -13.08 -6.45 -10.48
C SER A 196 -14.54 -6.85 -10.71
N PRO A 197 -15.06 -6.76 -11.94
CA PRO A 197 -16.35 -7.34 -12.24
C PRO A 197 -16.25 -8.81 -11.86
N SER A 198 -17.02 -9.20 -10.84
CA SER A 198 -17.13 -10.58 -10.42
C SER A 198 -17.46 -11.42 -11.65
N SER A 199 -16.82 -12.58 -11.74
CA SER A 199 -17.09 -13.57 -12.77
C SER A 199 -18.60 -13.76 -12.91
N ARG A 200 -19.15 -13.30 -14.04
CA ARG A 200 -20.49 -13.71 -14.46
C ARG A 200 -20.40 -15.20 -14.74
N ARG A 201 -20.72 -16.02 -13.75
CA ARG A 201 -21.13 -17.41 -14.00
C ARG A 201 -22.31 -17.33 -14.98
N GLY A 202 -22.12 -17.86 -16.19
CA GLY A 202 -23.16 -17.94 -17.21
C GLY A 202 -24.35 -18.79 -16.71
N PRO A 203 -25.57 -18.54 -17.21
CA PRO A 203 -26.74 -19.29 -16.80
C PRO A 203 -26.77 -20.65 -17.50
N GLY A 204 -26.94 -21.74 -16.75
CA GLY A 204 -27.26 -23.03 -17.35
C GLY A 204 -26.87 -24.26 -16.53
N GLN A 205 -27.67 -24.58 -15.51
CA GLN A 205 -28.47 -25.82 -15.44
C GLN A 205 -28.88 -26.12 -13.98
N SER A 206 -30.21 -26.22 -13.82
CA SER A 206 -31.04 -26.68 -12.68
C SER A 206 -30.63 -28.07 -12.16
N SER A 207 -30.84 -28.54 -10.91
CA SER A 207 -31.84 -28.36 -9.83
C SER A 207 -31.41 -29.30 -8.64
N PRO A 208 -32.15 -29.53 -7.52
CA PRO A 208 -33.02 -28.67 -6.71
C PRO A 208 -32.66 -28.63 -5.20
N ARG A 209 -33.04 -27.51 -4.57
CA ARG A 209 -33.57 -27.33 -3.20
C ARG A 209 -32.86 -27.99 -1.98
N SER A 210 -32.33 -27.11 -1.13
CA SER A 210 -32.86 -26.96 0.23
C SER A 210 -32.87 -25.48 0.63
N ARG A 211 -34.05 -25.00 1.02
CA ARG A 211 -34.33 -23.64 1.45
C ARG A 211 -33.77 -23.44 2.86
N GLN A 212 -32.91 -22.44 3.06
CA GLN A 212 -32.92 -21.65 4.28
C GLN A 212 -32.81 -20.17 3.91
N HIS A 213 -33.77 -19.40 4.40
CA HIS A 213 -33.92 -17.96 4.24
C HIS A 213 -32.68 -17.19 4.74
N LEU A 214 -32.16 -16.27 3.93
CA LEU A 214 -31.48 -15.06 4.40
C LEU A 214 -31.92 -13.92 3.47
N GLY A 215 -32.72 -13.00 4.03
CA GLY A 215 -33.29 -11.84 3.34
C GLY A 215 -32.25 -10.80 2.90
N PRO A 216 -32.67 -9.77 2.15
CA PRO A 216 -31.78 -8.78 1.56
C PRO A 216 -31.11 -7.93 2.66
N CYS A 217 -29.79 -8.04 2.78
CA CYS A 217 -28.97 -7.26 3.68
C CYS A 217 -28.88 -5.81 3.19
N ARG A 218 -29.89 -4.99 3.52
CA ARG A 218 -29.79 -3.52 3.46
C ARG A 218 -29.04 -3.05 4.71
N LEU A 219 -27.76 -2.69 4.61
CA LEU A 219 -27.10 -1.95 5.69
C LEU A 219 -26.61 -0.58 5.24
N ARG A 220 -27.37 0.44 5.67
CA ARG A 220 -26.86 1.79 5.93
C ARG A 220 -25.92 1.70 7.13
N TYR A 221 -24.65 2.04 6.97
CA TYR A 221 -23.73 2.15 8.12
C TYR A 221 -23.57 3.62 8.53
N ARG A 222 -24.12 3.95 9.70
CA ARG A 222 -23.68 5.07 10.55
C ARG A 222 -22.45 4.57 11.32
N CYS A 223 -21.26 5.06 10.99
CA CYS A 223 -20.04 4.74 11.73
C CYS A 223 -19.93 5.62 12.99
N ARG A 224 -20.52 5.17 14.11
CA ARG A 224 -20.14 5.60 15.46
C ARG A 224 -20.09 4.36 16.36
N GLY A 225 -18.89 3.86 16.63
CA GLY A 225 -18.61 2.75 17.55
C GLY A 225 -17.17 2.26 17.43
N PRO A 226 -16.56 1.70 18.50
CA PRO A 226 -15.19 1.19 18.46
C PRO A 226 -15.08 -0.04 17.54
N PRO A 227 -13.91 -0.26 16.90
CA PRO A 227 -13.77 -1.24 15.82
C PRO A 227 -13.85 -2.70 16.31
N PRO A 228 -14.32 -3.64 15.47
CA PRO A 228 -14.44 -5.05 15.84
C PRO A 228 -13.07 -5.74 15.92
N ARG A 229 -12.98 -6.79 16.76
CA ARG A 229 -11.76 -7.57 17.02
C ARG A 229 -11.25 -8.32 15.77
N ARG A 230 -9.94 -8.64 15.78
CA ARG A 230 -9.12 -9.30 14.72
C ARG A 230 -9.83 -10.46 14.01
N ASP A 231 -10.62 -11.25 14.75
CA ASP A 231 -11.32 -12.44 14.26
C ASP A 231 -12.49 -12.12 13.31
N VAL A 232 -13.10 -10.94 13.45
CA VAL A 232 -14.24 -10.50 12.65
C VAL A 232 -13.80 -10.01 11.26
N LEU A 233 -12.57 -9.49 11.16
CA LEU A 233 -11.94 -9.11 9.89
C LEU A 233 -11.58 -10.36 9.06
N LEU A 234 -11.00 -11.39 9.70
CA LEU A 234 -10.62 -12.64 9.06
C LEU A 234 -11.82 -13.39 8.44
N ARG A 235 -12.94 -13.51 9.16
CA ARG A 235 -14.17 -14.14 8.64
C ARG A 235 -14.80 -13.38 7.48
N ARG A 236 -14.64 -12.06 7.42
CA ARG A 236 -15.21 -11.23 6.34
C ARG A 236 -14.35 -11.25 5.07
N MET A 237 -13.07 -11.57 5.19
CA MET A 237 -12.13 -11.67 4.06
C MET A 237 -12.16 -13.04 3.37
N GLN A 238 -12.43 -14.13 4.08
CA GLN A 238 -12.67 -15.45 3.47
C GLN A 238 -13.85 -15.43 2.48
N VAL A 239 -14.82 -14.54 2.67
CA VAL A 239 -15.97 -14.38 1.76
C VAL A 239 -15.62 -13.55 0.51
N ALA A 240 -14.55 -12.75 0.55
CA ALA A 240 -14.10 -11.92 -0.58
C ALA A 240 -13.05 -12.63 -1.47
N LEU A 241 -12.41 -13.68 -0.94
CA LEU A 241 -11.42 -14.51 -1.63
C LEU A 241 -12.01 -15.82 -2.20
N GLY A 242 -13.30 -16.09 -1.97
CA GLY A 242 -14.02 -17.26 -2.48
C GLY A 242 -14.88 -16.96 -3.71
#